data_AF-A0A1R2TPS3-F1
#
_entry.id   AF-A0A1R2TPS3-F1
#
_cell.length_a   1.000
_cell.length_b   1.000
_cell.length_c   1.000
_cell.angle_alpha   90.00
_cell.angle_beta   90.00
_cell.angle_gamma   90.00
#
_symmetry.space_group_name_H-M   'P 1'
#
loop_
_entity.id
_entity.type
_entity.pdbx_description
1 polymer ?
#
loop_
_entity_poly.entity_id
_entity_poly.type
_entity_poly.pdbx_seq_one_letter_code
_entity_poly.pdbx_strand_id
1 'polypeptide(L)' 'MTSDKTLKQAISNITIWRKGEQRAPHKPLLLLYVLSHYRQGHDRLFDYGSEIHE' A
#
# COMPACT_ATOMS: atom_id res chain seq x y z
N MET A 1 3.38 -11.54 -17.36
CA MET A 1 3.92 -10.20 -17.02
C MET A 1 2.75 -9.27 -16.76
N THR A 2 2.53 -8.85 -15.51
CA THR A 2 1.58 -7.77 -15.22
C THR A 2 2.16 -6.47 -15.78
N SER A 3 1.45 -5.85 -16.71
CA SER A 3 1.85 -4.57 -17.30
C SER A 3 1.84 -3.47 -16.24
N ASP A 4 2.74 -2.49 -16.35
CA ASP A 4 2.71 -1.23 -15.59
C ASP A 4 1.30 -0.59 -15.57
N LYS A 5 0.58 -0.71 -16.68
CA LYS A 5 -0.81 -0.26 -16.81
C LYS A 5 -1.75 -0.95 -15.83
N THR A 6 -1.63 -2.27 -15.67
CA THR A 6 -2.46 -3.06 -14.75
C THR A 6 -2.20 -2.66 -13.30
N LEU A 7 -0.94 -2.40 -12.93
CA LEU A 7 -0.58 -1.98 -11.58
C LEU A 7 -1.12 -0.57 -11.26
N LYS A 8 -0.91 0.39 -12.17
CA LYS A 8 -1.44 1.76 -12.01
C LYS A 8 -2.96 1.77 -11.86
N GLN A 9 -3.64 0.93 -12.62
CA GLN A 9 -5.10 0.82 -12.60
C GLN A 9 -5.62 0.13 -11.33
N ALA A 10 -4.88 -0.84 -10.80
CA ALA A 10 -5.19 -1.42 -9.49
C ALA A 10 -5.04 -0.38 -8.36
N ILE A 11 -3.96 0.42 -8.38
CA ILE A 11 -3.70 1.47 -7.39
C ILE A 11 -4.78 2.57 -7.45
N SER A 12 -5.15 3.02 -8.65
CA SER A 12 -6.19 4.07 -8.81
C SER A 12 -7.57 3.63 -8.30
N ASN A 13 -7.84 2.33 -8.32
CA ASN A 13 -9.13 1.75 -7.94
C ASN A 13 -9.21 1.35 -6.45
N ILE A 14 -8.17 1.58 -5.66
CA ILE A 14 -8.19 1.26 -4.22
C ILE A 14 -9.33 2.02 -3.54
N THR A 15 -10.17 1.28 -2.81
CA THR A 15 -11.28 1.87 -2.04
C THR A 15 -10.74 2.65 -0.84
N ILE A 16 -10.67 3.97 -0.98
CA ILE A 16 -10.38 4.90 0.11
C ILE A 16 -11.62 5.02 1.00
N TRP A 17 -11.48 4.74 2.30
CA TRP A 17 -12.59 4.92 3.24
C TRP A 17 -12.94 6.41 3.34
N ARG A 18 -14.23 6.71 3.23
CA ARG A 18 -14.76 8.08 3.31
C ARG A 18 -15.78 8.15 4.43
N LYS A 19 -15.69 9.17 5.28
CA LYS A 19 -16.69 9.55 6.27
C LYS A 19 -17.14 10.98 5.94
N GLY A 20 -18.20 11.10 5.13
CA GLY A 20 -18.60 12.38 4.54
C GLY A 20 -17.48 12.95 3.65
N GLU A 21 -17.08 14.18 3.91
CA GLU A 21 -15.95 14.85 3.23
C GLU A 21 -14.57 14.33 3.68
N GLN A 22 -14.50 13.61 4.81
CA GLN A 22 -13.24 13.16 5.36
C GLN A 22 -12.78 11.87 4.67
N ARG A 23 -11.59 11.89 4.08
CA ARG A 23 -10.93 10.72 3.50
C ARG A 23 -9.90 10.18 4.47
N ALA A 24 -9.93 8.88 4.71
CA ALA A 24 -8.96 8.23 5.55
C ALA A 24 -7.65 8.02 4.77
N PRO A 25 -6.50 8.54 5.25
CA PRO A 25 -5.24 8.44 4.52
C PRO A 25 -4.56 7.07 4.65
N HIS A 26 -5.03 6.20 5.57
CA HIS A 26 -4.28 5.01 5.99
C HIS A 26 -4.03 4.00 4.86
N LYS A 27 -4.97 3.78 3.94
CA LYS A 27 -4.75 2.85 2.80
C LYS A 27 -3.72 3.37 1.78
N PRO A 28 -3.82 4.61 1.28
CA PRO A 28 -2.76 5.19 0.45
C PRO A 28 -1.39 5.24 1.14
N LEU A 29 -1.36 5.60 2.43
CA LEU A 29 -0.13 5.70 3.19
C LEU A 29 0.55 4.32 3.34
N LEU A 30 -0.22 3.29 3.67
CA LEU A 30 0.27 1.92 3.78
C LEU A 30 0.85 1.41 2.44
N LEU A 31 0.19 1.73 1.32
CA LEU A 31 0.70 1.36 0.00
C LEU A 31 2.07 2.00 -0.28
N LEU A 32 2.21 3.31 -0.01
CA LEU A 32 3.48 4.02 -0.19
C LEU A 32 4.59 3.44 0.68
N TYR A 33 4.26 3.11 1.93
CA TYR A 33 5.18 2.44 2.86
C TYR A 33 5.68 1.11 2.27
N VAL A 34 4.78 0.19 1.91
CA VAL A 34 5.13 -1.12 1.35
C VAL A 34 5.96 -0.99 0.06
N LEU A 35 5.57 -0.09 -0.86
CA LEU A 35 6.33 0.15 -2.09
C LEU A 35 7.75 0.65 -1.81
N SER A 36 7.94 1.47 -0.76
CA SER A 36 9.27 1.95 -0.38
C SER A 36 10.18 0.83 0.11
N HIS A 37 9.63 -0.17 0.83
CA HIS A 37 10.36 -1.35 1.30
C HIS A 37 10.73 -2.29 0.15
N TYR A 38 9.82 -2.54 -0.79
CA TYR A 38 10.14 -3.33 -1.99
C TYR A 38 11.23 -2.67 -2.85
N ARG A 39 11.21 -1.34 -2.95
CA ARG A 39 12.28 -0.60 -3.64
C ARG A 39 13.64 -0.77 -2.95
N GLN A 40 13.66 -1.01 -1.64
CA GLN A 40 14.88 -1.26 -0.86
C GLN A 40 15.32 -2.73 -0.89
N GLY A 41 14.58 -3.61 -1.56
CA GLY A 41 14.89 -5.04 -1.66
C GLY A 41 14.27 -5.90 -0.56
N HIS A 42 13.28 -5.38 0.17
CA HIS A 42 12.53 -6.14 1.16
C HIS A 42 11.71 -7.27 0.53
N ASP A 43 11.56 -8.37 1.27
CA ASP A 43 10.72 -9.50 0.87
C ASP A 43 9.24 -9.11 0.79
N ARG A 44 8.45 -9.92 0.08
CA ARG A 44 7.02 -9.64 -0.13
C ARG A 44 6.22 -9.66 1.16
N LEU A 45 6.59 -10.50 2.11
CA LEU A 45 5.86 -10.67 3.37
C LEU A 45 6.60 -9.90 4.47
N PHE A 46 5.82 -9.26 5.33
CA PHE A 46 6.30 -8.59 6.53
C PHE A 46 5.90 -9.46 7.72
N ASP A 47 6.80 -9.62 8.67
CA ASP A 47 6.49 -10.16 9.98
C ASP A 47 5.76 -9.10 10.81
N TYR A 48 4.55 -9.42 11.24
CA TYR A 48 3.74 -8.45 11.98
C TYR A 48 4.32 -8.13 13.36
N GLY A 49 4.96 -9.09 14.04
CA GLY A 49 5.42 -8.93 15.41
C GLY A 49 6.79 -8.27 15.55
N SER A 50 7.66 -8.38 14.55
CA SER A 50 8.98 -7.74 14.58
C SER A 50 9.10 -6.49 13.71
N GLU A 51 8.26 -6.33 12.68
CA GLU A 51 8.42 -5.24 11.71
C GLU A 51 7.29 -4.21 11.73
N ILE A 52 6.09 -4.60 12.16
CA ILE A 52 4.88 -3.75 12.10
C ILE A 52 4.38 -3.35 13.49
N HIS A 53 4.50 -4.25 14.46
CA HIS A 53 4.01 -4.06 15.82
C HIS A 53 5.19 -3.97 16.81
N GLU A 54 5.25 -2.87 17.57
CA GLU A 54 5.97 -2.76 18.85
C GLU A 54 4.95 -2.50 19.96
#